data_AF-A0A345UW28-F1
#
_entry.id   AF-A0A345UW28-F1
#
_cell.length_a   1.000
_cell.length_b   1.000
_cell.length_c   1.000
_cell.angle_alpha   90.00
_cell.angle_beta   90.00
_cell.angle_gamma   90.00
#
_symmetry.space_group_name_H-M   'P 1'
#
loop_
_entity.id
_entity.type
_entity.pdbx_description
1 polymer ?
#
loop_
_entity_poly.entity_id
_entity_poly.type
_entity_poly.pdbx_seq_one_letter_code
_entity_poly.pdbx_strand_id
1 'polypeptide(L)'
;MSATQQNVGLFPVSYRIGTGQPGAQSLALNLLVSTPQQHVTGNAAVTQATNPPLDIDSDVWGEYTYMTVMKPGVSKILITAQGNHGGPGSNSIINFKIHLVVGTDWREGVANYEYFDGQRWHELNNVPAHLVEVPSNVLQSFNPGPVIEPHKPVLPLYAAPIQGAIASGDLAQMKSLSAQARQQLEQLPLLRKAVDDANKEISRVQSR
;
A
#
# COMPACT_ATOMS: atom_id res chain seq x y z
N MET A 1 -32.10 -4.18 -2.30
CA MET A 1 -31.10 -4.52 -3.33
C MET A 1 -29.75 -4.59 -2.64
N SER A 2 -29.37 -5.78 -2.20
CA SER A 2 -28.16 -6.00 -1.42
C SER A 2 -26.97 -6.01 -2.38
N ALA A 3 -26.05 -5.06 -2.21
CA ALA A 3 -24.79 -5.06 -2.94
C ALA A 3 -24.04 -6.36 -2.63
N THR A 4 -23.93 -7.25 -3.61
CA THR A 4 -22.99 -8.37 -3.58
C THR A 4 -21.59 -7.79 -3.49
N GLN A 5 -21.03 -7.79 -2.28
CA GLN A 5 -19.62 -7.57 -2.04
C GLN A 5 -18.85 -8.70 -2.73
N GLN A 6 -18.44 -8.46 -3.98
CA GLN A 6 -17.49 -9.32 -4.67
C GLN A 6 -16.20 -9.27 -3.82
N ASN A 7 -15.82 -10.38 -3.19
CA ASN A 7 -14.48 -10.55 -2.65
C ASN A 7 -13.53 -10.68 -3.86
N VAL A 8 -13.20 -9.54 -4.44
CA VAL A 8 -12.20 -9.33 -5.48
C VAL A 8 -10.84 -9.46 -4.78
N GLY A 9 -10.21 -10.63 -4.90
CA GLY A 9 -9.14 -11.10 -4.01
C GLY A 9 -7.83 -10.35 -4.20
N LEU A 10 -7.57 -9.40 -3.31
CA LEU A 10 -6.28 -8.76 -3.10
C LEU A 10 -5.64 -9.43 -1.87
N PHE A 11 -4.46 -10.00 -2.01
CA PHE A 11 -3.77 -10.60 -0.87
C PHE A 11 -2.26 -10.30 -0.89
N PRO A 12 -1.67 -10.02 0.28
CA PRO A 12 -0.23 -9.80 0.39
C PRO A 12 0.52 -11.13 0.44
N VAL A 13 1.70 -11.15 -0.16
CA VAL A 13 2.69 -12.23 -0.03
C VAL A 13 4.07 -11.59 0.14
N SER A 14 4.91 -12.18 0.99
CA SER A 14 6.27 -11.71 1.17
C SER A 14 7.24 -12.86 1.12
N TYR A 15 8.25 -12.72 0.28
CA TYR A 15 9.26 -13.74 0.07
C TYR A 15 10.60 -13.26 0.58
N ARG A 16 11.29 -14.17 1.27
CA ARG A 16 12.71 -14.05 1.58
C ARG A 16 13.46 -14.93 0.61
N ILE A 17 14.22 -14.29 -0.26
CA ILE A 17 14.93 -14.92 -1.37
C ILE A 17 16.42 -14.82 -1.06
N GLY A 18 17.08 -15.94 -0.92
CA GLY A 18 18.50 -15.99 -0.57
C GLY A 18 18.91 -17.30 0.07
N THR A 19 20.21 -17.53 0.18
CA THR A 19 20.77 -18.79 0.69
C THR A 19 20.70 -18.94 2.21
N GLY A 20 20.28 -17.89 2.94
CA GLY A 20 20.22 -17.86 4.41
C GLY A 20 21.60 -17.84 5.09
N GLN A 21 22.70 -17.80 4.33
CA GLN A 21 24.05 -17.76 4.89
C GLN A 21 24.37 -16.39 5.50
N PRO A 22 25.02 -16.34 6.68
CA PRO A 22 25.44 -15.07 7.28
C PRO A 22 26.30 -14.25 6.31
N GLY A 23 25.94 -12.99 6.10
CA GLY A 23 26.65 -12.08 5.21
C GLY A 23 26.34 -12.21 3.72
N ALA A 24 25.68 -13.28 3.29
CA ALA A 24 25.24 -13.42 1.90
C ALA A 24 24.13 -12.41 1.57
N GLN A 25 24.04 -12.06 0.28
CA GLN A 25 22.95 -11.23 -0.22
C GLN A 25 21.59 -11.87 0.04
N SER A 26 20.62 -11.01 0.35
CA SER A 26 19.24 -11.37 0.61
C SER A 26 18.32 -10.41 -0.09
N LEU A 27 17.31 -10.93 -0.76
CA LEU A 27 16.21 -10.17 -1.33
C LEU A 27 14.97 -10.37 -0.47
N ALA A 28 14.41 -9.27 0.04
CA ALA A 28 13.07 -9.23 0.61
C ALA A 28 12.11 -8.69 -0.45
N LEU A 29 11.16 -9.51 -0.85
CA LEU A 29 10.20 -9.18 -1.89
C LEU A 29 8.79 -9.20 -1.31
N ASN A 30 8.19 -8.03 -1.12
CA ASN A 30 6.80 -7.93 -0.67
C ASN A 30 5.94 -7.59 -1.89
N LEU A 31 4.93 -8.42 -2.14
CA LEU A 31 4.01 -8.25 -3.25
C LEU A 31 2.58 -8.23 -2.74
N LEU A 32 1.76 -7.50 -3.47
CA LEU A 32 0.33 -7.43 -3.35
C LEU A 32 -0.23 -8.01 -4.64
N VAL A 33 -0.88 -9.16 -4.53
CA VAL A 33 -1.38 -9.92 -5.69
C VAL A 33 -2.83 -9.53 -5.93
N SER A 34 -3.09 -8.98 -7.12
CA SER A 34 -4.45 -8.69 -7.56
C SER A 34 -4.95 -9.80 -8.46
N THR A 35 -5.81 -10.67 -7.91
CA THR A 35 -6.36 -11.82 -8.66
C THR A 35 -7.14 -11.47 -9.93
N PRO A 36 -7.98 -10.42 -9.98
CA PRO A 36 -8.78 -10.14 -11.18
C PRO A 36 -7.96 -9.54 -12.33
N GLN A 37 -6.92 -8.77 -12.00
CA GLN A 37 -6.06 -8.12 -12.99
C GLN A 37 -4.81 -8.95 -13.31
N GLN A 38 -4.62 -10.10 -12.65
CA GLN A 38 -3.42 -10.93 -12.76
C GLN A 38 -2.10 -10.16 -12.56
N HIS A 39 -2.18 -9.10 -11.76
CA HIS A 39 -1.12 -8.12 -11.60
C HIS A 39 -0.51 -8.24 -10.19
N VAL A 40 0.78 -7.95 -10.08
CA VAL A 40 1.50 -7.88 -8.82
C VAL A 40 2.15 -6.51 -8.69
N THR A 41 2.06 -5.91 -7.50
CA THR A 41 2.75 -4.67 -7.15
C THR A 41 3.36 -4.78 -5.77
N GLY A 42 4.41 -4.03 -5.48
CA GLY A 42 4.99 -4.03 -4.14
C GLY A 42 6.40 -3.45 -4.11
N ASN A 43 7.25 -3.97 -3.23
CA ASN A 43 8.63 -3.51 -3.09
C ASN A 43 9.62 -4.68 -3.01
N ALA A 44 10.82 -4.44 -3.53
CA ALA A 44 11.96 -5.34 -3.47
C ALA A 44 13.13 -4.63 -2.80
N ALA A 45 13.67 -5.24 -1.74
CA ALA A 45 14.84 -4.75 -1.03
C ALA A 45 15.96 -5.80 -1.11
N VAL A 46 17.05 -5.48 -1.83
CA VAL A 46 18.25 -6.31 -1.91
C VAL A 46 19.27 -5.78 -0.91
N THR A 47 19.66 -6.61 0.04
CA THR A 47 20.58 -6.25 1.11
C THR A 47 21.75 -7.22 1.22
N GLN A 48 22.92 -6.70 1.58
CA GLN A 48 24.11 -7.48 1.91
C GLN A 48 24.88 -6.81 3.06
N ALA A 49 25.19 -7.58 4.10
CA ALA A 49 25.88 -7.06 5.28
C ALA A 49 27.42 -7.03 5.16
N THR A 50 28.00 -7.80 4.23
CA THR A 50 29.47 -7.89 4.05
C THR A 50 29.97 -6.90 3.02
N ASN A 51 31.20 -6.42 3.19
CA ASN A 51 31.86 -5.44 2.31
C ASN A 51 31.99 -5.94 0.84
N PRO A 52 31.49 -5.20 -0.17
CA PRO A 52 30.78 -3.93 -0.05
C PRO A 52 29.35 -4.11 0.46
N PRO A 53 28.92 -3.35 1.48
CA PRO A 53 27.53 -3.38 1.93
C PRO A 53 26.63 -2.96 0.78
N LEU A 54 25.51 -3.66 0.64
CA LEU A 54 24.52 -3.42 -0.41
C LEU A 54 23.18 -3.13 0.23
N ASP A 55 22.51 -2.09 -0.25
CA ASP A 55 21.14 -1.76 0.11
C ASP A 55 20.49 -1.10 -1.10
N ILE A 56 19.61 -1.83 -1.77
CA ILE A 56 18.89 -1.38 -2.96
C ILE A 56 17.41 -1.61 -2.70
N ASP A 57 16.63 -0.55 -2.74
CA ASP A 57 15.17 -0.61 -2.70
C ASP A 57 14.61 -0.33 -4.11
N SER A 58 13.49 -0.97 -4.44
CA SER A 58 12.84 -0.82 -5.74
C SER A 58 11.34 -1.06 -5.58
N ASP A 59 10.54 -0.14 -6.10
CA ASP A 59 9.11 -0.34 -6.28
C ASP A 59 8.92 -1.31 -7.45
N VAL A 60 8.28 -2.45 -7.23
CA VAL A 60 8.12 -3.50 -8.23
C VAL A 60 6.69 -3.60 -8.73
N TRP A 61 6.55 -3.88 -10.02
CA TRP A 61 5.29 -4.18 -10.66
C TRP A 61 5.47 -5.24 -11.74
N GLY A 62 4.41 -5.98 -12.02
CA GLY A 62 4.48 -7.07 -12.97
C GLY A 62 3.22 -7.92 -12.99
N GLU A 63 3.33 -9.11 -13.52
CA GLU A 63 2.20 -10.01 -13.71
C GLU A 63 2.53 -11.39 -13.18
N TYR A 64 1.51 -12.19 -12.93
CA TYR A 64 1.68 -13.60 -12.60
C TYR A 64 0.87 -14.49 -13.54
N THR A 65 1.43 -15.64 -13.91
CA THR A 65 0.83 -16.61 -14.82
C THR A 65 0.88 -18.01 -14.22
N TYR A 66 -0.20 -18.78 -14.40
CA TYR A 66 -0.23 -20.19 -14.04
C TYR A 66 0.39 -21.05 -15.14
N MET A 67 1.48 -21.73 -14.82
CA MET A 67 2.11 -22.73 -15.66
C MET A 67 1.47 -24.09 -15.36
N THR A 68 0.68 -24.59 -16.30
CA THR A 68 0.19 -25.97 -16.24
C THR A 68 1.13 -26.85 -17.04
N VAL A 69 1.77 -27.80 -16.37
CA VAL A 69 2.59 -28.83 -17.02
C VAL A 69 1.76 -30.10 -17.12
N MET A 70 1.75 -30.74 -18.30
CA MET A 70 1.09 -32.03 -18.53
C MET A 70 1.62 -33.06 -17.52
N LYS A 71 0.76 -33.96 -17.04
CA LYS A 71 1.13 -35.00 -16.06
C LYS A 71 2.40 -35.75 -16.49
N PRO A 72 3.34 -36.01 -15.57
CA PRO A 72 3.21 -35.92 -14.11
C PRO A 72 3.56 -34.55 -13.50
N GLY A 73 3.63 -33.48 -14.30
CA GLY A 73 4.03 -32.16 -13.81
C GLY A 73 3.11 -31.56 -12.74
N VAL A 74 3.71 -30.99 -11.70
CA VAL A 74 3.01 -30.15 -10.71
C VAL A 74 2.87 -28.75 -11.29
N SER A 75 1.66 -28.20 -11.37
CA SER A 75 1.42 -26.82 -11.79
C SER A 75 2.26 -25.84 -10.96
N LYS A 76 2.76 -24.78 -11.59
CA LYS A 76 3.57 -23.74 -10.95
C LYS A 76 3.00 -22.37 -11.27
N ILE A 77 3.39 -21.37 -10.50
CA ILE A 77 3.04 -19.98 -10.73
C ILE A 77 4.33 -19.25 -11.06
N LEU A 78 4.36 -18.59 -12.22
CA LEU A 78 5.44 -17.71 -12.62
C LEU A 78 5.03 -16.28 -12.32
N ILE A 79 5.84 -15.57 -11.55
CA ILE A 79 5.71 -14.15 -11.28
C ILE A 79 6.85 -13.47 -12.04
N THR A 80 6.49 -12.56 -12.94
CA THR A 80 7.45 -11.75 -13.70
C THR A 80 7.26 -10.31 -13.30
N ALA A 81 8.27 -9.71 -12.70
CA ALA A 81 8.21 -8.32 -12.25
C ALA A 81 9.51 -7.57 -12.54
N GLN A 82 9.37 -6.26 -12.63
CA GLN A 82 10.47 -5.31 -12.78
C GLN A 82 10.25 -4.15 -11.81
N GLY A 83 11.33 -3.45 -11.47
CA GLY A 83 11.26 -2.34 -10.53
C GLY A 83 12.20 -1.20 -10.85
N ASN A 84 11.85 -0.04 -10.30
CA ASN A 84 12.64 1.20 -10.30
C ASN A 84 12.38 1.97 -9.00
N HIS A 85 12.99 3.15 -8.87
CA HIS A 85 12.62 4.10 -7.83
C HIS A 85 11.38 4.91 -8.25
N GLY A 86 10.22 4.66 -7.64
CA GLY A 86 8.99 5.43 -7.83
C GLY A 86 7.90 4.75 -8.67
N GLY A 87 8.09 3.49 -9.06
CA GLY A 87 7.09 2.68 -9.74
C GLY A 87 6.92 2.96 -11.25
N PRO A 88 5.86 2.41 -11.88
CA PRO A 88 5.68 2.39 -13.34
C PRO A 88 5.51 3.77 -13.99
N GLY A 89 5.10 4.78 -13.23
CA GLY A 89 4.95 6.16 -13.72
C GLY A 89 6.18 7.05 -13.51
N SER A 90 7.25 6.53 -12.90
CA SER A 90 8.46 7.28 -12.60
C SER A 90 9.43 7.33 -13.80
N ASN A 91 10.16 8.44 -13.92
CA ASN A 91 11.24 8.59 -14.91
C ASN A 91 12.56 7.91 -14.50
N SER A 92 12.57 7.16 -13.39
CA SER A 92 13.73 6.39 -12.92
C SER A 92 14.01 5.17 -13.79
N ILE A 93 15.29 4.85 -13.97
CA ILE A 93 15.71 3.65 -14.70
C ILE A 93 15.23 2.38 -13.99
N ILE A 94 14.94 1.33 -14.75
CA ILE A 94 14.72 0.00 -14.20
C ILE A 94 16.04 -0.46 -13.56
N ASN A 95 16.01 -0.75 -12.27
CA ASN A 95 17.15 -1.19 -11.48
C ASN A 95 16.97 -2.62 -10.95
N PHE A 96 15.81 -3.25 -11.17
CA PHE A 96 15.49 -4.58 -10.67
C PHE A 96 14.61 -5.35 -11.64
N LYS A 97 14.86 -6.66 -11.78
CA LYS A 97 14.03 -7.60 -12.53
C LYS A 97 13.99 -8.94 -11.82
N ILE A 98 12.85 -9.63 -11.87
CA ILE A 98 12.69 -10.95 -11.25
C ILE A 98 11.75 -11.84 -12.05
N HIS A 99 12.14 -13.11 -12.12
CA HIS A 99 11.31 -14.25 -12.46
C HIS A 99 11.27 -15.19 -11.26
N LEU A 100 10.12 -15.22 -10.57
CA LEU A 100 9.91 -16.06 -9.39
C LEU A 100 8.93 -17.18 -9.74
N VAL A 101 9.37 -18.42 -9.62
CA VAL A 101 8.54 -19.61 -9.83
C VAL A 101 8.20 -20.22 -8.48
N VAL A 102 6.91 -20.21 -8.12
CA VAL A 102 6.41 -20.78 -6.85
C VAL A 102 5.46 -21.95 -7.08
N GLY A 103 5.27 -22.76 -6.05
CA GLY A 103 4.20 -23.75 -6.01
C GLY A 103 2.80 -23.12 -6.08
N THR A 104 1.79 -23.93 -6.37
CA THR A 104 0.38 -23.48 -6.36
C THR A 104 -0.09 -23.00 -4.98
N ASP A 105 0.65 -23.33 -3.94
CA ASP A 105 0.43 -22.92 -2.56
C ASP A 105 1.08 -21.57 -2.21
N TRP A 106 1.81 -20.92 -3.14
CA TRP A 106 2.51 -19.64 -2.95
C TRP A 106 3.57 -19.64 -1.83
N ARG A 107 3.96 -20.81 -1.32
CA ARG A 107 4.85 -20.90 -0.13
C ARG A 107 6.32 -20.99 -0.48
N GLU A 108 6.63 -21.84 -1.46
CA GLU A 108 7.99 -22.27 -1.75
C GLU A 108 8.27 -22.13 -3.24
N GLY A 109 9.47 -21.69 -3.58
CA GLY A 109 9.84 -21.44 -4.96
C GLY A 109 11.32 -21.19 -5.20
N VAL A 110 11.60 -20.80 -6.44
CA VAL A 110 12.94 -20.48 -6.91
C VAL A 110 12.85 -19.19 -7.72
N ALA A 111 13.76 -18.27 -7.46
CA ALA A 111 13.84 -16.98 -8.14
C ALA A 111 15.12 -16.87 -8.97
N ASN A 112 14.96 -16.29 -10.14
CA ASN A 112 16.04 -15.69 -10.90
C ASN A 112 15.81 -14.18 -10.88
N TYR A 113 16.78 -13.41 -10.41
CA TYR A 113 16.63 -11.96 -10.34
C TYR A 113 17.92 -11.25 -10.72
N GLU A 114 17.73 -10.04 -11.23
CA GLU A 114 18.78 -9.15 -11.64
C GLU A 114 18.60 -7.81 -10.93
N TYR A 115 19.69 -7.22 -10.46
CA TYR A 115 19.66 -5.87 -9.90
C TYR A 115 20.87 -5.06 -10.37
N PHE A 116 20.69 -3.74 -10.40
CA PHE A 116 21.74 -2.80 -10.76
C PHE A 116 22.33 -2.16 -9.50
N ASP A 117 23.64 -2.36 -9.26
CA ASP A 117 24.35 -1.83 -8.09
C ASP A 117 24.83 -0.37 -8.24
N GLY A 118 24.41 0.31 -9.32
CA GLY A 118 24.89 1.63 -9.69
C GLY A 118 26.04 1.61 -10.70
N GLN A 119 26.74 0.50 -10.86
CA GLN A 119 27.83 0.34 -11.82
C GLN A 119 27.62 -0.81 -12.80
N ARG A 120 27.09 -1.95 -12.33
CA ARG A 120 26.88 -3.17 -13.09
C ARG A 120 25.59 -3.88 -12.68
N TRP A 121 25.09 -4.69 -13.62
CA TRP A 121 24.03 -5.65 -13.34
C TRP A 121 24.63 -6.90 -12.67
N HIS A 122 23.98 -7.35 -11.61
CA HIS A 122 24.23 -8.64 -10.98
C HIS A 122 23.08 -9.57 -11.30
N GLU A 123 23.39 -10.75 -11.81
CA GLU A 123 22.41 -11.77 -12.11
C GLU A 123 22.55 -12.91 -11.11
N LEU A 124 21.44 -13.29 -10.52
CA LEU A 124 21.35 -14.41 -9.62
C LEU A 124 20.35 -15.42 -10.14
N ASN A 125 20.79 -16.66 -10.17
CA ASN A 125 20.03 -17.76 -10.72
C ASN A 125 19.81 -18.85 -9.68
N ASN A 126 18.63 -19.46 -9.74
CA ASN A 126 18.19 -20.58 -8.92
C ASN A 126 18.28 -20.31 -7.41
N VAL A 127 17.88 -19.12 -6.98
CA VAL A 127 17.92 -18.74 -5.56
C VAL A 127 16.63 -19.23 -4.88
N PRO A 128 16.71 -19.94 -3.75
CA PRO A 128 15.53 -20.40 -3.05
C PRO A 128 14.71 -19.23 -2.50
N ALA A 129 13.39 -19.33 -2.64
CA ALA A 129 12.41 -18.34 -2.22
C ALA A 129 11.42 -18.96 -1.23
N HIS A 130 11.37 -18.40 -0.03
CA HIS A 130 10.49 -18.87 1.05
C HIS A 130 9.50 -17.78 1.42
N LEU A 131 8.22 -18.12 1.50
CA LEU A 131 7.18 -17.23 2.01
C LEU A 131 7.43 -17.00 3.50
N VAL A 132 7.51 -15.74 3.88
CA VAL A 132 7.60 -15.31 5.27
C VAL A 132 6.23 -14.77 5.67
N GLU A 133 5.74 -15.25 6.81
CA GLU A 133 4.61 -14.61 7.46
C GLU A 133 5.05 -13.21 7.85
N VAL A 134 4.52 -12.20 7.18
CA VAL A 134 4.62 -10.83 7.66
C VAL A 134 3.50 -10.67 8.67
N PRO A 135 3.81 -10.50 9.97
CA PRO A 135 2.80 -10.07 10.92
C PRO A 135 2.07 -8.86 10.33
N SER A 136 0.74 -8.82 10.36
CA SER A 136 -0.01 -7.63 9.91
C SER A 136 0.39 -6.35 10.67
N ASN A 137 1.22 -6.48 11.70
CA ASN A 137 1.79 -5.46 12.54
C ASN A 137 3.09 -4.84 11.98
N VAL A 138 3.66 -5.36 10.87
CA VAL A 138 4.92 -4.86 10.27
C VAL A 138 4.71 -3.89 9.10
N LEU A 139 3.49 -3.35 8.91
CA LEU A 139 3.32 -2.02 8.30
C LEU A 139 3.80 -0.91 9.24
N GLN A 140 4.90 -1.14 9.95
CA GLN A 140 5.64 -0.07 10.59
C GLN A 140 6.50 0.53 9.47
N SER A 141 6.06 1.69 9.01
CA SER A 141 6.81 2.59 8.15
C SER A 141 8.25 2.69 8.68
N PHE A 142 9.21 2.09 7.97
CA PHE A 142 10.65 2.19 8.28
C PHE A 142 11.25 3.56 7.93
N ASN A 143 10.43 4.49 7.46
CA ASN A 143 10.74 5.91 7.41
C ASN A 143 9.81 6.65 8.38
N PRO A 144 10.26 7.73 9.05
CA PRO A 144 9.35 8.74 9.57
C PRO A 144 8.64 9.39 8.38
N GLY A 145 7.68 8.68 7.80
CA GLY A 145 6.67 9.26 6.94
C GLY A 145 5.93 10.32 7.76
N PRO A 146 5.29 11.29 7.09
CA PRO A 146 4.51 12.30 7.79
C PRO A 146 3.58 11.57 8.76
N VAL A 147 3.60 11.99 10.03
CA VAL A 147 2.69 11.50 11.05
C VAL A 147 1.30 11.59 10.44
N ILE A 148 0.74 10.46 10.02
CA ILE A 148 -0.70 10.40 9.72
C ILE A 148 -1.29 10.51 11.10
N GLU A 149 -1.57 11.75 11.53
CA GLU A 149 -2.27 11.99 12.78
C GLU A 149 -3.48 11.06 12.75
N PRO A 150 -3.67 10.20 13.77
CA PRO A 150 -4.83 9.34 13.83
C PRO A 150 -6.04 10.22 13.54
N HIS A 151 -6.78 9.84 12.49
CA HIS A 151 -7.81 10.67 11.88
C HIS A 151 -8.62 11.29 13.01
N LYS A 152 -8.42 12.59 13.28
CA LYS A 152 -9.08 13.25 14.41
C LYS A 152 -10.57 13.03 14.16
N PRO A 153 -11.30 12.35 15.06
CA PRO A 153 -12.71 12.12 14.83
C PRO A 153 -13.31 13.50 14.53
N VAL A 154 -14.05 13.59 13.42
CA VAL A 154 -14.72 14.84 13.05
C VAL A 154 -15.78 15.08 14.11
N LEU A 155 -15.39 15.79 15.17
CA LEU A 155 -16.27 16.19 16.24
C LEU A 155 -17.08 17.37 15.70
N PRO A 156 -18.41 17.24 15.57
CA PRO A 156 -19.22 18.39 15.20
C PRO A 156 -19.02 19.49 16.25
N LEU A 157 -19.12 20.75 15.81
CA LEU A 157 -18.82 21.95 16.61
C LEU A 157 -19.47 21.96 18.01
N TYR A 158 -20.64 21.31 18.16
CA TYR A 158 -21.37 21.23 19.43
C TYR A 158 -21.26 19.90 20.19
N ALA A 159 -20.44 18.93 19.77
CA ALA A 159 -20.32 17.63 20.44
C ALA A 159 -19.89 17.76 21.91
N ALA A 160 -18.76 18.44 22.17
CA ALA A 160 -18.23 18.65 23.51
C ALA A 160 -19.17 19.45 24.44
N PRO A 161 -19.73 20.61 24.03
CA PRO A 161 -20.64 21.35 24.90
C PRO A 161 -21.97 20.62 25.15
N ILE A 162 -22.47 19.79 24.21
CA ILE A 162 -23.65 18.95 24.46
C ILE A 162 -23.34 17.90 25.54
N GLN A 163 -22.21 17.22 25.45
CA GLN A 163 -21.80 16.25 26.47
C GLN A 163 -21.61 16.90 27.84
N GLY A 164 -21.01 18.09 27.89
CA GLY A 164 -20.86 18.88 29.11
C GLY A 164 -22.20 19.29 29.73
N ALA A 165 -23.15 19.76 28.91
CA ALA A 165 -24.49 20.17 29.38
C ALA A 165 -25.34 18.98 29.86
N ILE A 166 -25.19 17.80 29.24
CA ILE A 166 -25.81 16.55 29.72
C ILE A 166 -25.23 16.17 31.09
N ALA A 167 -23.90 16.24 31.23
CA ALA A 167 -23.22 15.90 32.47
C ALA A 167 -23.52 16.89 33.62
N SER A 168 -23.73 18.18 33.32
CA SER A 168 -24.06 19.20 34.31
C SER A 168 -25.53 19.17 34.76
N GLY A 169 -26.42 18.57 33.96
CA GLY A 169 -27.84 18.47 34.26
C GLY A 169 -28.61 19.80 34.17
N ASP A 170 -28.01 20.87 33.65
CA ASP A 170 -28.64 22.19 33.53
C ASP A 170 -29.55 22.27 32.29
N LEU A 171 -30.86 22.21 32.53
CA LEU A 171 -31.89 22.26 31.49
C LEU A 171 -31.89 23.58 30.71
N ALA A 172 -31.57 24.71 31.35
CA ALA A 172 -31.55 26.00 30.67
C ALA A 172 -30.41 26.06 29.66
N GLN A 173 -29.22 25.55 30.03
CA GLN A 173 -28.07 25.43 29.14
C GLN A 173 -28.33 24.45 27.98
N MET A 174 -28.96 23.31 28.24
CA MET A 174 -29.32 22.36 27.17
C MET A 174 -30.26 22.99 26.13
N LYS A 175 -31.24 23.78 26.58
CA LYS A 175 -32.19 24.45 25.67
C LYS A 175 -31.52 25.53 24.83
N SER A 176 -30.69 26.39 25.43
CA SER A 176 -29.98 27.44 24.69
C SER A 176 -29.02 26.86 23.65
N LEU A 177 -28.29 25.81 24.00
CA LEU A 177 -27.39 25.12 23.09
C LEU A 177 -28.13 24.46 21.92
N SER A 178 -29.29 23.85 22.18
CA SER A 178 -30.13 23.26 21.11
C SER A 178 -30.65 24.33 20.13
N ALA A 179 -31.00 25.52 20.63
CA ALA A 179 -31.48 26.61 19.80
C ALA A 179 -30.37 27.15 18.88
N GLN A 180 -29.15 27.30 19.43
CA GLN A 180 -27.98 27.71 18.64
C GLN A 180 -27.62 26.69 17.57
N ALA A 181 -27.62 25.40 17.91
CA ALA A 181 -27.34 24.33 16.94
C ALA A 181 -28.37 24.30 15.80
N ARG A 182 -29.66 24.53 16.11
CA ARG A 182 -30.73 24.62 15.10
C ARG A 182 -30.55 25.83 14.19
N GLN A 183 -30.24 27.00 14.75
CA GLN A 183 -29.98 28.20 13.96
C GLN A 183 -28.81 28.00 12.98
N GLN A 184 -27.76 27.28 13.39
CA GLN A 184 -26.66 26.94 12.48
C GLN A 184 -27.08 25.94 11.38
N LEU A 185 -27.89 24.93 11.71
CA LEU A 185 -28.44 24.01 10.72
C LEU A 185 -29.26 24.75 9.65
N GLU A 186 -30.03 25.76 10.04
CA GLU A 186 -30.79 26.62 9.12
C GLU A 186 -29.89 27.50 8.23
N GLN A 187 -28.68 27.83 8.68
CA GLN A 187 -27.69 28.61 7.92
C GLN A 187 -26.86 27.77 6.92
N LEU A 188 -26.83 26.44 7.07
CA LEU A 188 -26.06 25.55 6.18
C LEU A 188 -26.37 25.70 4.69
N PRO A 189 -27.62 25.89 4.23
CA PRO A 189 -27.92 26.10 2.82
C PRO A 189 -27.27 27.37 2.25
N LEU A 190 -27.24 28.45 3.04
CA LEU A 190 -26.60 29.72 2.65
C LEU A 190 -25.09 29.56 2.56
N LEU A 191 -24.48 28.86 3.53
CA LEU A 191 -23.05 28.53 3.53
C LEU A 191 -22.66 27.67 2.33
N ARG A 192 -23.45 26.63 2.00
CA ARG A 192 -23.22 25.80 0.82
C ARG A 192 -23.25 26.62 -0.47
N LYS A 193 -24.26 27.48 -0.62
CA LYS A 193 -24.35 28.37 -1.77
C LYS A 193 -23.14 29.30 -1.89
N ALA A 194 -22.69 29.89 -0.78
CA ALA A 194 -21.53 30.77 -0.77
C ALA A 194 -20.24 30.05 -1.17
N VAL A 195 -20.06 28.79 -0.73
CA VAL A 195 -18.92 27.95 -1.13
C VAL A 195 -18.97 27.60 -2.61
N ASP A 196 -20.15 27.24 -3.14
CA ASP A 196 -20.32 26.95 -4.56
C ASP A 196 -20.00 28.17 -5.44
N ASP A 197 -20.45 29.36 -5.03
CA ASP A 197 -20.16 30.61 -5.74
C ASP A 197 -18.67 30.97 -5.67
N ALA A 198 -18.01 30.75 -4.52
CA ALA A 198 -16.56 30.92 -4.40
C ALA A 198 -15.76 29.95 -5.29
N ASN A 199 -16.18 28.69 -5.37
CA ASN A 199 -15.53 27.67 -6.21
C ASN A 199 -15.65 28.00 -7.71
N LYS A 200 -16.80 28.55 -8.15
CA LYS A 200 -16.97 29.04 -9.52
C LYS A 200 -15.99 30.17 -9.83
N GLU A 201 -15.80 31.10 -8.90
CA GLU A 201 -14.88 32.22 -9.07
C GLU A 201 -13.42 31.77 -9.10
N ILE A 202 -13.03 30.82 -8.25
CA ILE A 202 -11.69 30.21 -8.28
C ILE A 202 -11.42 29.57 -9.65
N SER A 203 -12.39 28.81 -10.17
CA SER A 203 -12.28 28.17 -11.49
C SER A 203 -12.13 29.21 -12.61
N ARG A 204 -12.88 30.32 -12.54
CA ARG A 204 -12.78 31.43 -13.49
C ARG A 204 -11.38 32.07 -13.48
N VAL A 205 -10.83 32.33 -12.29
CA VAL A 205 -9.49 32.93 -12.14
C VAL A 205 -8.38 31.99 -12.62
N GLN A 206 -8.50 30.67 -12.38
CA GLN A 206 -7.51 29.68 -12.81
C GLN A 206 -7.49 29.44 -14.33
N SER A 207 -8.59 29.73 -15.03
CA SER A 207 -8.70 29.59 -16.49
C SER A 207 -8.16 30.78 -17.30
N ARG A 208 -7.64 31.81 -16.62
CA ARG A 208 -6.97 32.99 -17.22
C ARG A 208 -5.46 32.82 -17.23
#